data_AF-A0A257JBZ7-F1
#
_entry.id   AF-A0A257JBZ7-F1
#
_cell.length_a   1.000
_cell.length_b   1.000
_cell.length_c   1.000
_cell.angle_alpha   90.00
_cell.angle_beta   90.00
_cell.angle_gamma   90.00
#
_symmetry.space_group_name_H-M   'P 1'
#
loop_
_entity.id
_entity.type
_entity.pdbx_description
1 polymer ?
#
loop_
_entity_poly.entity_id
_entity_poly.type
_entity_poly.pdbx_seq_one_letter_code
_entity_poly.pdbx_strand_id
1 'polypeptide(L)'
;MQAVTYGIGLHLGHPVCQNPRGDLLGEVMNVGDIHDKHTRVYETNLYLPYHSDPSDVVGLMCVRKAPAGGLSSLVSVAAIHNRLLAEHREHLGLYYRSWYFAHLCEPQPSLSPIFSHHQGKLSCRYLRQYIELGHELRGLPLSRVEVEALDLFDEVMLDPAMRVDMMLEPGDLQFANNYAVLQSRTRF
;
A
#
# COMPACT_ATOMS: atom_id res chain seq x y z
N MET A 1 -21.86 -9.16 8.19
CA MET A 1 -20.42 -9.07 7.88
C MET A 1 -19.82 -7.77 8.41
N GLN A 2 -20.27 -6.58 7.99
CA GLN A 2 -19.73 -5.29 8.46
C GLN A 2 -19.63 -5.16 10.00
N ALA A 3 -20.70 -5.46 10.75
CA ALA A 3 -20.67 -5.41 12.22
C ALA A 3 -19.65 -6.36 12.85
N VAL A 4 -19.44 -7.54 12.26
CA VAL A 4 -18.45 -8.52 12.71
C VAL A 4 -17.03 -8.00 12.44
N THR A 5 -16.77 -7.50 11.23
CA THR A 5 -15.48 -6.91 10.86
C THR A 5 -15.13 -5.73 11.77
N TYR A 6 -16.09 -4.83 12.02
CA TYR A 6 -15.91 -3.70 12.93
C TYR A 6 -15.61 -4.17 14.35
N GLY A 7 -16.42 -5.11 14.87
CA GLY A 7 -16.24 -5.66 16.21
C GLY A 7 -14.86 -6.30 16.42
N ILE A 8 -14.38 -7.08 15.46
CA ILE A 8 -13.02 -7.65 15.50
C ILE A 8 -11.97 -6.52 15.45
N GLY A 9 -12.16 -5.53 14.58
CA GLY A 9 -11.24 -4.38 14.44
C GLY A 9 -11.06 -3.58 15.72
N LEU A 10 -12.11 -3.45 16.55
CA LEU A 10 -12.03 -2.79 17.86
C LEU A 10 -11.09 -3.50 18.86
N HIS A 11 -10.78 -4.78 18.64
CA HIS A 11 -9.79 -5.50 19.44
C HIS A 11 -8.36 -5.34 18.92
N LEU A 12 -8.17 -4.76 17.73
CA LEU A 12 -6.86 -4.46 17.14
C LEU A 12 -6.43 -3.01 17.37
N GLY A 13 -7.38 -2.09 17.55
CA GLY A 13 -7.09 -0.68 17.81
C GLY A 13 -8.30 0.22 17.58
N HIS A 14 -8.01 1.47 17.19
CA HIS A 14 -9.04 2.46 16.87
C HIS A 14 -9.25 2.54 15.35
N PRO A 15 -10.47 2.32 14.83
CA PRO A 15 -10.78 2.54 13.42
C PRO A 15 -10.47 3.98 13.01
N VAL A 16 -9.88 4.15 11.82
CA VAL A 16 -9.55 5.45 11.25
C VAL A 16 -10.34 5.69 9.96
N CYS A 17 -10.56 6.95 9.61
CA CYS A 17 -11.23 7.32 8.37
C CYS A 17 -10.43 6.83 7.15
N GLN A 18 -11.09 6.11 6.25
CA GLN A 18 -10.46 5.55 5.06
C GLN A 18 -10.54 6.47 3.84
N ASN A 19 -11.46 7.46 3.87
CA ASN A 19 -11.68 8.40 2.79
C ASN A 19 -12.23 9.76 3.30
N PRO A 20 -12.32 10.79 2.44
CA PRO A 20 -12.81 12.11 2.83
C PRO A 20 -14.27 12.16 3.30
N ARG A 21 -15.08 11.12 3.03
CA ARG A 21 -16.47 11.03 3.54
C ARG A 21 -16.52 10.58 5.00
N GLY A 22 -15.41 10.12 5.56
CA GLY A 22 -15.31 9.63 6.93
C GLY A 22 -15.70 8.16 7.10
N ASP A 23 -15.71 7.38 6.01
CA ASP A 23 -16.06 5.96 6.08
C ASP A 23 -15.01 5.22 6.94
N LEU A 24 -15.48 4.49 7.96
CA LEU A 24 -14.63 3.64 8.83
C LEU A 24 -14.48 2.22 8.29
N LEU A 25 -15.42 1.79 7.44
CA LEU A 25 -15.39 0.54 6.69
C LEU A 25 -15.62 0.88 5.22
N GLY A 26 -14.59 0.79 4.39
CA GLY A 26 -14.70 0.95 2.94
C GLY A 26 -15.21 -0.33 2.26
N GLU A 27 -16.01 -0.16 1.21
CA GLU A 27 -16.42 -1.25 0.33
C GLU A 27 -15.47 -1.33 -0.88
N VAL A 28 -14.85 -2.49 -1.07
CA VAL A 28 -13.98 -2.77 -2.23
C VAL A 28 -14.82 -3.48 -3.28
N MET A 29 -15.19 -2.78 -4.35
CA MET A 29 -16.08 -3.28 -5.40
C MET A 29 -15.92 -2.53 -6.71
N ASN A 30 -16.16 -3.18 -7.84
CA ASN A 30 -16.12 -2.54 -9.16
C ASN A 30 -17.44 -1.79 -9.45
N VAL A 31 -17.50 -0.52 -9.05
CA VAL A 31 -18.68 0.36 -9.23
C VAL A 31 -18.31 1.76 -9.74
N GLY A 32 -17.03 2.13 -9.71
CA GLY A 32 -16.53 3.43 -10.12
C GLY A 32 -16.23 3.51 -11.61
N ASP A 33 -16.14 4.73 -12.12
CA ASP A 33 -15.78 5.01 -13.51
C ASP A 33 -14.25 5.04 -13.65
N ILE A 34 -13.69 4.14 -14.46
CA ILE A 34 -12.24 4.07 -14.73
C ILE A 34 -11.71 5.29 -15.49
N HIS A 35 -12.59 6.09 -16.10
CA HIS A 35 -12.23 7.32 -16.81
C HIS A 35 -12.27 8.56 -15.92
N ASP A 36 -12.88 8.47 -14.73
CA ASP A 36 -12.85 9.54 -13.74
C ASP A 36 -11.57 9.45 -12.91
N LYS A 37 -10.79 10.53 -12.92
CA LYS A 37 -9.53 10.65 -12.17
C LYS A 37 -9.74 10.69 -10.66
N HIS A 38 -10.96 10.95 -10.19
CA HIS A 38 -11.30 10.94 -8.77
C HIS A 38 -11.71 9.56 -8.27
N THR A 39 -12.00 8.61 -9.17
CA THR A 39 -12.33 7.23 -8.80
C THR A 39 -11.13 6.57 -8.12
N ARG A 40 -11.37 5.99 -6.93
CA ARG A 40 -10.34 5.26 -6.21
C ARG A 40 -10.17 3.88 -6.85
N VAL A 41 -8.94 3.38 -6.94
CA VAL A 41 -8.67 2.09 -7.60
C VAL A 41 -9.42 0.91 -6.94
N TYR A 42 -9.68 0.98 -5.63
CA TYR A 42 -10.48 -0.03 -4.93
C TYR A 42 -11.97 -0.05 -5.36
N GLU A 43 -12.45 1.00 -6.03
CA GLU A 43 -13.79 1.12 -6.60
C GLU A 43 -13.85 0.58 -8.05
N THR A 44 -12.76 0.04 -8.58
CA THR A 44 -12.65 -0.46 -9.96
C THR A 44 -12.22 -1.92 -10.00
N ASN A 45 -12.24 -2.53 -11.17
CA ASN A 45 -11.65 -3.84 -11.41
C ASN A 45 -10.17 -3.83 -11.83
N LEU A 46 -9.54 -2.66 -11.86
CA LEU A 46 -8.14 -2.50 -12.27
C LEU A 46 -7.18 -3.18 -11.28
N TYR A 47 -5.92 -3.31 -11.67
CA TYR A 47 -4.86 -3.77 -10.77
C TYR A 47 -4.67 -2.70 -9.69
N LEU A 48 -4.63 -3.11 -8.43
CA LEU A 48 -4.25 -2.24 -7.32
C LEU A 48 -2.78 -2.50 -6.99
N PRO A 49 -1.86 -1.56 -7.28
CA PRO A 49 -0.44 -1.73 -7.02
C PRO A 49 -0.15 -1.97 -5.53
N TYR A 50 0.99 -2.59 -5.25
CA TYR A 50 1.43 -2.81 -3.88
C TYR A 50 1.59 -1.49 -3.13
N HIS A 51 1.06 -1.45 -1.92
CA HIS A 51 1.09 -0.28 -1.07
C HIS A 51 0.95 -0.63 0.42
N SER A 52 1.24 0.36 1.25
CA SER A 52 0.91 0.38 2.68
C SER A 52 -0.08 1.51 2.95
N ASP A 53 -1.17 1.22 3.66
CA ASP A 53 -2.14 2.25 4.04
C ASP A 53 -1.64 3.14 5.20
N PRO A 54 -2.19 4.35 5.39
CA PRO A 54 -1.84 5.24 6.50
C PRO A 54 -2.48 4.81 7.83
N SER A 55 -2.31 3.54 8.22
CA SER A 55 -2.73 2.97 9.50
C SER A 55 -1.72 1.91 9.99
N ASP A 56 -1.82 1.46 11.24
CA ASP A 56 -0.95 0.39 11.77
C ASP A 56 -1.30 -0.98 11.17
N VAL A 57 -2.60 -1.26 11.07
CA VAL A 57 -3.16 -2.52 10.58
C VAL A 57 -4.24 -2.21 9.56
N VAL A 58 -4.28 -3.00 8.49
CA VAL A 58 -5.38 -3.03 7.53
C VAL A 58 -6.05 -4.39 7.57
N GLY A 59 -7.38 -4.37 7.46
CA GLY A 59 -8.22 -5.57 7.47
C GLY A 59 -9.10 -5.64 6.21
N LEU A 60 -9.19 -6.81 5.60
CA LEU A 60 -10.01 -7.08 4.42
C LEU A 60 -10.89 -8.33 4.66
N MET A 61 -12.20 -8.10 4.74
CA MET A 61 -13.21 -9.17 4.87
C MET A 61 -13.80 -9.50 3.50
N CYS A 62 -13.69 -10.75 3.07
CA CYS A 62 -14.36 -11.19 1.85
C CYS A 62 -15.86 -11.42 2.13
N VAL A 63 -16.71 -10.55 1.58
CA VAL A 63 -18.17 -10.76 1.61
C VAL A 63 -18.60 -11.63 0.43
N ARG A 64 -18.01 -11.37 -0.75
CA ARG A 64 -18.26 -12.10 -1.99
C ARG A 64 -17.01 -12.01 -2.86
N LYS A 65 -16.50 -13.16 -3.31
CA LYS A 65 -15.36 -13.21 -4.23
C LYS A 65 -15.74 -12.80 -5.65
N ALA A 66 -14.75 -12.34 -6.42
CA ALA A 66 -14.92 -12.09 -7.85
C ALA A 66 -15.09 -13.42 -8.61
N PRO A 67 -15.83 -13.45 -9.74
CA PRO A 67 -15.96 -14.67 -10.56
C PRO A 67 -14.61 -15.16 -11.13
N ALA A 68 -13.69 -14.25 -11.41
CA ALA A 68 -12.32 -14.53 -11.85
C ALA A 68 -11.39 -13.40 -11.37
N GLY A 69 -10.10 -13.69 -11.19
CA GLY A 69 -9.13 -12.69 -10.73
C GLY A 69 -9.35 -12.23 -9.29
N GLY A 70 -8.92 -11.01 -8.96
CA GLY A 70 -9.18 -10.40 -7.63
C GLY A 70 -8.42 -11.05 -6.47
N LEU A 71 -7.30 -11.71 -6.75
CA LEU A 71 -6.43 -12.27 -5.72
C LEU A 71 -5.91 -11.14 -4.84
N SER A 72 -6.00 -11.34 -3.52
CA SER A 72 -5.23 -10.55 -2.56
C SER A 72 -3.77 -10.99 -2.65
N SER A 73 -2.85 -10.04 -2.61
CA SER A 73 -1.43 -10.31 -2.72
C SER A 73 -0.63 -9.54 -1.69
N LEU A 74 0.32 -10.20 -1.04
CA LEU A 74 1.14 -9.63 0.03
C LEU A 74 2.64 -9.82 -0.28
N VAL A 75 3.45 -8.81 0.04
CA VAL A 75 4.92 -8.87 -0.04
C VAL A 75 5.54 -8.42 1.28
N SER A 76 6.58 -9.12 1.71
CA SER A 76 7.32 -8.80 2.94
C SER A 76 8.26 -7.61 2.73
N VAL A 77 8.11 -6.59 3.57
CA VAL A 77 9.01 -5.43 3.63
C VAL A 77 10.45 -5.82 3.91
N ALA A 78 10.66 -6.77 4.84
CA ALA A 78 11.99 -7.24 5.19
C ALA A 78 12.65 -8.00 4.03
N ALA A 79 11.86 -8.75 3.25
CA ALA A 79 12.39 -9.42 2.07
C ALA A 79 12.82 -8.41 1.00
N ILE A 80 12.00 -7.39 0.71
CA ILE A 80 12.36 -6.31 -0.23
C ILE A 80 13.65 -5.63 0.22
N HIS A 81 13.71 -5.23 1.50
CA HIS A 81 14.87 -4.57 2.07
C HIS A 81 16.14 -5.41 1.94
N ASN A 82 16.08 -6.70 2.31
CA ASN A 82 17.22 -7.60 2.22
C ASN A 82 17.70 -7.80 0.78
N ARG A 83 16.77 -7.88 -0.18
CA ARG A 83 17.09 -8.00 -1.61
C ARG A 83 17.81 -6.75 -2.11
N LEU A 84 17.27 -5.57 -1.82
CA LEU A 84 17.89 -4.29 -2.16
C LEU A 84 19.25 -4.12 -1.48
N LEU A 85 19.39 -4.54 -0.22
CA LEU A 85 20.66 -4.51 0.51
C LEU A 85 21.73 -5.41 -0.13
N ALA A 86 21.33 -6.56 -0.67
CA ALA A 86 22.23 -7.53 -1.28
C ALA A 86 22.63 -7.16 -2.71
N GLU A 87 21.70 -6.64 -3.51
CA GLU A 87 21.87 -6.49 -4.96
C GLU A 87 22.00 -5.03 -5.42
N HIS A 88 21.46 -4.07 -4.66
CA HIS A 88 21.37 -2.65 -5.03
C HIS A 88 21.74 -1.72 -3.86
N ARG A 89 22.80 -2.09 -3.13
CA ARG A 89 23.19 -1.44 -1.86
C ARG A 89 23.47 0.05 -2.04
N GLU A 90 23.96 0.45 -3.19
CA GLU A 90 24.25 1.84 -3.56
C GLU A 90 23.01 2.75 -3.55
N HIS A 91 21.81 2.18 -3.75
CA HIS A 91 20.54 2.91 -3.67
C HIS A 91 19.95 2.94 -2.26
N LEU A 92 20.44 2.11 -1.34
CA LEU A 92 19.78 1.87 -0.06
C LEU A 92 19.56 3.15 0.76
N GLY A 93 20.52 4.07 0.73
CA GLY A 93 20.42 5.36 1.43
C GLY A 93 19.23 6.22 0.98
N LEU A 94 18.81 6.11 -0.27
CA LEU A 94 17.67 6.86 -0.80
C LEU A 94 16.35 6.42 -0.16
N TYR A 95 16.20 5.14 0.20
CA TYR A 95 14.98 4.68 0.84
C TYR A 95 14.84 5.19 2.28
N TYR A 96 15.94 5.61 2.93
CA TYR A 96 15.93 6.15 4.29
C TYR A 96 15.83 7.68 4.37
N ARG A 97 16.03 8.42 3.27
CA ARG A 97 15.76 9.86 3.27
C ARG A 97 14.25 10.12 3.24
N SER A 98 13.83 11.32 3.62
CA SER A 98 12.43 11.74 3.50
C SER A 98 12.05 12.08 2.06
N TRP A 99 10.86 11.66 1.65
CA TRP A 99 10.21 11.90 0.37
C TRP A 99 8.91 12.67 0.58
N TYR A 100 8.46 13.44 -0.42
CA TYR A 100 7.15 14.06 -0.37
C TYR A 100 6.06 13.08 -0.77
N PHE A 101 5.06 12.88 0.09
CA PHE A 101 3.88 12.06 -0.18
C PHE A 101 2.63 12.93 -0.20
N ALA A 102 1.82 12.85 -1.26
CA ALA A 102 0.66 13.72 -1.45
C ALA A 102 -0.47 13.55 -0.42
N HIS A 103 -0.68 12.34 0.12
CA HIS A 103 -1.87 11.99 0.89
C HIS A 103 -1.54 11.28 2.22
N LEU A 104 -0.74 11.91 3.06
CA LEU A 104 -0.48 11.45 4.44
C LEU A 104 -1.45 12.06 5.45
N CYS A 105 -2.75 12.02 5.13
CA CYS A 105 -3.81 12.60 5.97
C CYS A 105 -3.65 14.11 6.25
N GLU A 106 -2.87 14.81 5.42
CA GLU A 106 -2.64 16.25 5.48
C GLU A 106 -3.06 16.92 4.16
N PRO A 107 -3.44 18.22 4.19
CA PRO A 107 -3.88 18.94 2.99
C PRO A 107 -2.73 19.26 2.02
N GLN A 108 -1.49 19.14 2.47
CA GLN A 108 -0.29 19.39 1.68
C GLN A 108 0.61 18.15 1.71
N PRO A 109 1.44 17.93 0.68
CA PRO A 109 2.37 16.80 0.70
C PRO A 109 3.31 16.85 1.90
N SER A 110 3.38 15.75 2.64
CA SER A 110 4.18 15.63 3.88
C SER A 110 5.40 14.77 3.66
N LEU A 111 6.41 14.95 4.51
CA LEU A 111 7.68 14.23 4.42
C LEU A 111 7.64 12.92 5.19
N SER A 112 8.04 11.83 4.55
CA SER A 112 8.22 10.53 5.20
C SER A 112 9.29 9.71 4.47
N PRO A 113 10.12 8.91 5.16
CA PRO A 113 11.01 7.98 4.47
C PRO A 113 10.26 6.73 3.98
N ILE A 114 10.83 6.04 2.98
CA ILE A 114 10.29 4.76 2.49
C ILE A 114 10.59 3.65 3.49
N PHE A 115 11.82 3.58 3.99
CA PHE A 115 12.21 2.72 5.10
C PHE A 115 12.55 3.56 6.33
N SER A 116 12.13 3.07 7.49
CA SER A 116 12.58 3.58 8.78
C SER A 116 13.06 2.42 9.63
N HIS A 117 14.10 2.66 10.42
CA HIS A 117 14.58 1.69 11.39
C HIS A 117 14.66 2.34 12.76
N HIS A 118 13.82 1.89 13.68
CA HIS A 118 13.72 2.46 15.02
C HIS A 118 13.62 1.33 16.04
N GLN A 119 14.47 1.38 17.07
CA GLN A 119 14.53 0.38 18.14
C GLN A 119 14.59 -1.08 17.64
N GLY A 120 15.42 -1.33 16.62
CA GLY A 120 15.61 -2.67 16.07
C GLY A 120 14.49 -3.17 15.16
N LYS A 121 13.53 -2.30 14.80
CA LYS A 121 12.39 -2.64 13.93
C LYS A 121 12.47 -1.86 12.63
N LEU A 122 12.45 -2.59 11.52
CA LEU A 122 12.27 -2.03 10.18
C LEU A 122 10.77 -1.79 9.94
N SER A 123 10.44 -0.62 9.42
CA SER A 123 9.13 -0.32 8.87
C SER A 123 9.24 0.26 7.48
N CYS A 124 8.18 0.11 6.69
CA CYS A 124 8.08 0.69 5.36
C CYS A 124 6.80 1.49 5.20
N ARG A 125 6.89 2.57 4.42
CA ARG A 125 5.75 3.22 3.80
C ARG A 125 6.02 3.32 2.31
N TYR A 126 5.17 2.72 1.49
CA TYR A 126 5.33 2.77 0.05
C TYR A 126 3.98 2.88 -0.66
N LEU A 127 3.92 3.81 -1.61
CA LEU A 127 2.90 3.91 -2.64
C LEU A 127 3.46 4.86 -3.71
N ARG A 128 3.98 4.28 -4.80
CA ARG A 128 4.71 4.98 -5.88
C ARG A 128 4.00 6.26 -6.33
N GLN A 129 2.70 6.17 -6.60
CA GLN A 129 1.91 7.30 -7.09
C GLN A 129 1.85 8.46 -6.11
N TYR A 130 1.85 8.20 -4.79
CA TYR A 130 1.79 9.26 -3.79
C TYR A 130 3.13 9.99 -3.66
N ILE A 131 4.24 9.29 -3.90
CA ILE A 131 5.57 9.89 -3.94
C ILE A 131 5.68 10.81 -5.16
N GLU A 132 5.34 10.30 -6.34
CA GLU A 132 5.41 11.07 -7.59
C GLU A 132 4.51 12.31 -7.54
N LEU A 133 3.23 12.14 -7.15
CA LEU A 133 2.29 13.25 -6.99
C LEU A 133 2.75 14.24 -5.90
N GLY A 134 3.33 13.73 -4.80
CA GLY A 134 3.83 14.58 -3.73
C GLY A 134 4.96 15.49 -4.19
N HIS A 135 5.90 14.97 -4.98
CA HIS A 135 6.98 15.73 -5.59
C HIS A 135 6.49 16.70 -6.68
N GLU A 136 5.52 16.29 -7.50
CA GLU A 136 4.86 17.15 -8.49
C GLU A 136 4.19 18.37 -7.84
N LEU A 137 3.35 18.14 -6.83
CA LEU A 137 2.63 19.19 -6.10
C LEU A 137 3.57 20.17 -5.38
N ARG A 138 4.79 19.74 -5.04
CA ARG A 138 5.81 20.59 -4.40
C ARG A 138 6.69 21.31 -5.41
N GLY A 139 6.55 21.03 -6.72
CA GLY A 139 7.40 21.60 -7.76
C GLY A 139 8.87 21.16 -7.64
N LEU A 140 9.12 20.00 -7.03
CA LEU A 140 10.44 19.45 -6.77
C LEU A 140 10.57 18.08 -7.44
N PRO A 141 10.81 18.04 -8.78
CA PRO A 141 10.82 16.80 -9.53
C PRO A 141 11.91 15.85 -9.03
N LEU A 142 11.63 14.55 -9.12
CA LEU A 142 12.58 13.50 -8.81
C LEU A 142 13.79 13.57 -9.76
N SER A 143 14.98 13.45 -9.21
CA SER A 143 16.21 13.27 -9.97
C SER A 143 16.28 11.87 -10.58
N ARG A 144 17.16 11.68 -11.56
CA ARG A 144 17.30 10.39 -12.26
C ARG A 144 17.61 9.23 -11.32
N VAL A 145 18.49 9.42 -10.35
CA VAL A 145 18.87 8.37 -9.39
C VAL A 145 17.74 8.02 -8.42
N GLU A 146 16.84 8.98 -8.15
CA GLU A 146 15.67 8.73 -7.31
C GLU A 146 14.60 7.95 -8.05
N VAL A 147 14.39 8.25 -9.34
CA VAL A 147 13.52 7.45 -10.21
C VAL A 147 14.07 6.03 -10.34
N GLU A 148 15.37 5.87 -10.60
CA GLU A 148 16.04 4.56 -10.68
C GLU A 148 15.87 3.75 -9.38
N ALA A 149 16.01 4.38 -8.21
CA ALA A 149 15.75 3.71 -6.93
C ALA A 149 14.29 3.25 -6.80
N LEU A 150 13.32 4.10 -7.15
CA LEU A 150 11.90 3.71 -7.09
C LEU A 150 11.58 2.58 -8.07
N ASP A 151 12.17 2.60 -9.27
CA ASP A 151 12.01 1.55 -10.28
C ASP A 151 12.61 0.21 -9.80
N LEU A 152 13.79 0.22 -9.16
CA LEU A 152 14.39 -0.96 -8.55
C LEU A 152 13.55 -1.52 -7.39
N PHE A 153 12.96 -0.63 -6.57
CA PHE A 153 12.03 -1.05 -5.53
C PHE A 153 10.82 -1.76 -6.15
N ASP A 154 10.25 -1.18 -7.20
CA ASP A 154 9.12 -1.76 -7.94
C ASP A 154 9.48 -3.12 -8.56
N GLU A 155 10.65 -3.23 -9.18
CA GLU A 155 11.16 -4.48 -9.76
C GLU A 155 11.24 -5.59 -8.71
N VAL A 156 11.92 -5.33 -7.59
CA VAL A 156 12.06 -6.30 -6.48
C VAL A 156 10.69 -6.67 -5.90
N MET A 157 9.82 -5.68 -5.70
CA MET A 157 8.48 -5.89 -5.13
C MET A 157 7.57 -6.71 -6.04
N LEU A 158 7.71 -6.59 -7.36
CA LEU A 158 6.88 -7.27 -8.36
C LEU A 158 7.38 -8.67 -8.73
N ASP A 159 8.58 -9.07 -8.29
CA ASP A 159 9.11 -10.41 -8.49
C ASP A 159 8.12 -11.47 -7.94
N PRO A 160 7.65 -12.42 -8.78
CA PRO A 160 6.75 -13.49 -8.33
C PRO A 160 7.26 -14.30 -7.15
N ALA A 161 8.58 -14.39 -6.94
CA ALA A 161 9.18 -15.09 -5.80
C ALA A 161 9.00 -14.33 -4.46
N MET A 162 8.64 -13.05 -4.51
CA MET A 162 8.53 -12.17 -3.34
C MET A 162 7.12 -12.10 -2.77
N ARG A 163 6.12 -12.57 -3.52
CA ARG A 163 4.71 -12.38 -3.20
C ARG A 163 4.00 -13.66 -2.80
N VAL A 164 2.99 -13.51 -1.96
CA VAL A 164 2.01 -14.55 -1.63
C VAL A 164 0.66 -14.10 -2.15
N ASP A 165 0.18 -14.80 -3.17
CA ASP A 165 -1.15 -14.60 -3.75
C ASP A 165 -2.16 -15.52 -3.07
N MET A 166 -3.34 -15.01 -2.74
CA MET A 166 -4.43 -15.78 -2.15
C MET A 166 -5.79 -15.35 -2.68
N MET A 167 -6.64 -16.34 -2.97
CA MET A 167 -8.07 -16.10 -3.19
C MET A 167 -8.75 -16.16 -1.83
N LEU A 168 -9.41 -15.06 -1.43
CA LEU A 168 -10.21 -15.02 -0.23
C LEU A 168 -11.60 -15.61 -0.52
N GLU A 169 -12.03 -16.56 0.29
CA GLU A 169 -13.38 -17.11 0.25
C GLU A 169 -14.33 -16.29 1.15
N PRO A 170 -15.66 -16.30 0.89
CA PRO A 170 -16.61 -15.58 1.72
C PRO A 170 -16.50 -15.96 3.21
N GLY A 171 -16.27 -14.95 4.05
CA GLY A 171 -16.02 -15.12 5.49
C GLY A 171 -14.54 -15.07 5.89
N ASP A 172 -13.61 -15.19 4.94
CA ASP A 172 -12.19 -14.99 5.21
C ASP A 172 -11.89 -13.53 5.56
N LEU A 173 -11.05 -13.35 6.57
CA LEU A 173 -10.59 -12.05 7.05
C LEU A 173 -9.07 -12.01 7.04
N GLN A 174 -8.52 -11.18 6.17
CA GLN A 174 -7.08 -10.93 6.08
C GLN A 174 -6.73 -9.70 6.92
N PHE A 175 -5.70 -9.80 7.75
CA PHE A 175 -5.07 -8.66 8.39
C PHE A 175 -3.62 -8.53 7.95
N ALA A 176 -3.19 -7.31 7.65
CA ALA A 176 -1.79 -7.01 7.35
C ALA A 176 -1.28 -5.88 8.25
N ASN A 177 -0.05 -6.03 8.73
CA ASN A 177 0.67 -4.97 9.42
C ASN A 177 1.29 -4.06 8.35
N ASN A 178 0.77 -2.85 8.21
CA ASN A 178 1.19 -1.88 7.18
C ASN A 178 2.65 -1.44 7.33
N TYR A 179 3.27 -1.65 8.48
CA TYR A 179 4.71 -1.40 8.65
C TYR A 179 5.58 -2.48 8.03
N ALA A 180 5.10 -3.72 7.92
CA ALA A 180 5.91 -4.90 7.61
C ALA A 180 5.50 -5.64 6.33
N VAL A 181 4.32 -5.30 5.78
CA VAL A 181 3.75 -5.95 4.61
C VAL A 181 3.20 -4.88 3.67
N LEU A 182 3.50 -5.03 2.38
CA LEU A 182 2.81 -4.30 1.31
C LEU A 182 1.72 -5.19 0.73
N GLN A 183 0.55 -4.62 0.45
CA GLN A 183 -0.61 -5.35 -0.05
C GLN A 183 -1.04 -4.86 -1.43
N SER A 184 -1.63 -5.75 -2.21
CA SER A 184 -2.03 -5.54 -3.60
C SER A 184 -3.29 -6.37 -3.94
N ARG A 185 -3.91 -6.06 -5.07
CA ARG A 185 -5.01 -6.83 -5.65
C ARG A 185 -4.82 -7.00 -7.15
N THR A 186 -4.94 -8.23 -7.65
CA THR A 186 -4.94 -8.48 -9.11
C THR A 186 -6.20 -7.96 -9.79
N ARG A 187 -6.16 -7.76 -11.11
CA ARG A 187 -7.36 -7.43 -11.92
C ARG A 187 -8.46 -8.49 -11.75
N PHE A 188 -9.73 -8.09 -11.93
CA PHE A 188 -10.89 -8.98 -11.97
C PHE A 188 -11.96 -8.52 -12.97
#